data_AF-A0AA86SQ61-F1
#
_entry.id   AF-A0AA86SQ61-F1
#
_cell.length_a   1.000
_cell.length_b   1.000
_cell.length_c   1.000
_cell.angle_alpha   90.00
_cell.angle_beta   90.00
_cell.angle_gamma   90.00
#
_symmetry.space_group_name_H-M   'P 1'
#
loop_
_entity.id
_entity.type
_entity.pdbx_description
1 polymer ?
#
loop_
_entity_poly.entity_id
_entity_poly.type
_entity_poly.pdbx_seq_one_letter_code
_entity_poly.pdbx_strand_id
1 'polypeptide(L)'
;MAKSLCELQLQLTRSKGQNIHESNMQNDEVGNFPNSKELVEIGETNLKEHCRLGMRAKYIIQLAKNVESGTLSLEKLEKNCNLYSYQDVHRRLSKLKGFGPFSIATVLMCMGCYQKVPADSETKRHIKQVYGISSCKSLTIVEDAEQIYMKYAPFQSIVFWFELLQSYEKKYGKLSELDESNYHTITGSRIL
;
A
#
# COMPACT_ATOMS: atom_id res chain seq x y z
N MET A 1 3.59 5.32 -12.15
CA MET A 1 4.39 5.43 -10.90
C MET A 1 5.18 4.16 -10.64
N ALA A 2 4.55 3.02 -10.34
CA ALA A 2 5.29 1.76 -10.14
C ALA A 2 6.17 1.38 -11.35
N LYS A 3 5.61 1.44 -12.57
CA LYS A 3 6.39 1.27 -13.82
C LYS A 3 7.61 2.20 -13.88
N SER A 4 7.41 3.48 -13.58
CA SER A 4 8.49 4.50 -13.59
C SER A 4 9.58 4.23 -12.53
N LEU A 5 9.22 3.63 -11.39
CA LEU A 5 10.21 3.20 -10.40
C LEU A 5 11.06 2.04 -10.92
N CYS A 6 10.42 1.06 -11.56
CA CYS A 6 11.11 -0.05 -12.21
C CYS A 6 12.05 0.44 -13.32
N GLU A 7 11.59 1.37 -14.16
CA GLU A 7 12.40 1.98 -15.22
C GLU A 7 13.64 2.69 -14.66
N LEU A 8 13.50 3.46 -13.57
CA LEU A 8 14.65 4.10 -12.90
C LEU A 8 15.61 3.08 -12.29
N GLN A 9 15.10 1.99 -11.71
CA GLN A 9 15.93 0.93 -11.15
C GLN A 9 16.76 0.23 -12.24
N LEU A 10 16.16 -0.01 -13.41
CA LEU A 10 16.87 -0.57 -14.56
C LEU A 10 17.95 0.38 -15.11
N GLN A 11 17.66 1.68 -15.18
CA GLN A 11 18.67 2.67 -15.57
C GLN A 11 19.85 2.69 -14.60
N LEU A 12 19.57 2.65 -13.29
CA LEU A 12 20.60 2.64 -12.25
C LEU A 12 21.51 1.42 -12.35
N THR A 13 20.96 0.24 -12.63
CA THR A 13 21.74 -0.99 -12.78
C THR A 13 22.59 -0.99 -14.05
N ARG A 14 22.06 -0.49 -15.17
CA ARG A 14 22.81 -0.31 -16.42
C ARG A 14 23.99 0.65 -16.27
N SER A 15 23.79 1.78 -15.58
CA SER A 15 24.88 2.73 -15.31
C SER A 15 26.03 2.13 -14.48
N LYS A 16 25.76 1.09 -13.68
CA LYS A 16 26.80 0.36 -12.93
C LYS A 16 27.47 -0.77 -13.73
N GLY A 17 26.80 -1.27 -14.77
CA GLY A 17 27.20 -2.43 -15.56
C GLY A 17 28.09 -2.14 -16.78
N GLN A 18 28.43 -0.89 -17.08
CA GLN A 18 29.21 -0.47 -18.27
C GLN A 18 30.69 -0.93 -18.31
N ASN A 19 31.06 -2.05 -17.67
CA ASN A 19 32.36 -2.71 -17.80
C ASN A 19 32.29 -4.14 -18.37
N ILE A 20 31.14 -4.60 -18.89
CA ILE A 20 31.03 -5.94 -19.49
C ILE A 20 30.40 -5.87 -20.88
N HIS A 21 31.13 -6.43 -21.85
CA HIS A 21 30.87 -6.53 -23.28
C HIS A 21 29.38 -6.62 -23.67
N GLU A 22 28.91 -5.68 -24.49
CA GLU A 22 27.61 -5.72 -25.14
C GLU A 22 27.56 -6.84 -26.19
N SER A 23 26.76 -7.88 -25.92
CA SER A 23 26.25 -8.79 -26.95
C SER A 23 24.80 -8.42 -27.27
N ASN A 24 24.55 -8.08 -28.54
CA ASN A 24 23.25 -7.77 -29.13
C ASN A 24 22.22 -8.89 -28.95
N MET A 25 21.49 -8.88 -27.83
CA MET A 25 20.15 -9.47 -27.74
C MET A 25 19.21 -8.38 -27.20
N GLN A 26 18.22 -7.99 -28.01
CA GLN A 26 17.07 -7.21 -27.55
C GLN A 26 16.25 -8.09 -26.60
N ASN A 27 16.71 -8.22 -25.35
CA ASN A 27 15.84 -8.65 -24.27
C ASN A 27 15.06 -7.41 -23.83
N ASP A 28 13.74 -7.52 -23.80
CA ASP A 28 12.86 -6.61 -23.08
C ASP A 28 13.15 -6.73 -21.58
N GLU A 29 14.28 -6.17 -21.14
CA GLU A 29 14.65 -6.16 -19.74
C GLU A 29 13.64 -5.31 -18.97
N VAL A 30 12.93 -5.94 -18.05
CA VAL A 30 12.00 -5.29 -17.14
C VAL A 30 12.72 -5.00 -15.83
N GLY A 31 12.72 -3.73 -15.40
CA GLY A 31 13.28 -3.35 -14.11
C GLY A 31 12.48 -3.86 -12.92
N ASN A 32 13.15 -4.05 -11.79
CA ASN A 32 12.51 -4.44 -10.53
C ASN A 32 12.04 -3.23 -9.73
N PHE A 33 11.13 -3.45 -8.78
CA PHE A 33 10.82 -2.41 -7.80
C PHE A 33 12.07 -2.15 -6.93
N PRO A 34 12.48 -0.89 -6.73
CA PRO A 34 13.76 -0.60 -6.08
C PRO A 34 13.75 -0.95 -4.60
N ASN A 35 14.86 -1.51 -4.11
CA ASN A 35 15.11 -1.71 -2.68
C ASN A 35 15.52 -0.39 -1.98
N SER A 36 15.69 -0.42 -0.66
CA SER A 36 16.03 0.77 0.12
C SER A 36 17.37 1.40 -0.28
N LYS A 37 18.40 0.60 -0.58
CA LYS A 37 19.70 1.11 -1.06
C LYS A 37 19.56 1.82 -2.41
N GLU A 38 18.85 1.20 -3.36
CA GLU A 38 18.60 1.77 -4.68
C GLU A 38 17.77 3.05 -4.59
N LEU A 39 16.75 3.10 -3.71
CA LEU A 39 15.97 4.31 -3.47
C LEU A 39 16.85 5.47 -2.96
N VAL A 40 17.77 5.21 -2.02
CA VAL A 40 18.70 6.22 -1.51
C VAL A 40 19.56 6.80 -2.63
N GLU A 41 20.00 5.96 -3.56
CA GLU A 41 20.83 6.34 -4.70
C GLU A 41 20.05 7.09 -5.79
N ILE A 42 18.83 6.63 -6.12
CA ILE A 42 17.92 7.35 -7.02
C ILE A 42 17.66 8.76 -6.49
N GLY A 43 17.40 8.89 -5.18
CA GLY A 43 17.28 10.19 -4.52
C GLY A 43 15.96 10.92 -4.78
N GLU A 44 15.72 11.97 -3.98
CA GLU A 44 14.41 12.65 -3.92
C GLU A 44 14.04 13.35 -5.23
N THR A 45 15.00 14.03 -5.88
CA THR A 45 14.78 14.78 -7.12
C THR A 45 14.30 13.88 -8.24
N ASN A 46 14.99 12.76 -8.49
CA ASN A 46 14.58 11.80 -9.51
C ASN A 46 13.19 11.22 -9.23
N LEU A 47 12.89 10.89 -7.97
CA LEU A 47 11.56 10.40 -7.58
C LEU A 47 10.44 11.44 -7.81
N LYS A 48 10.73 12.74 -7.64
CA LYS A 48 9.75 13.80 -7.94
C LYS A 48 9.52 13.95 -9.43
N GLU A 49 10.60 14.06 -10.21
CA GLU A 49 10.56 14.40 -11.62
C GLU A 49 10.07 13.23 -12.48
N HIS A 50 10.60 12.03 -12.25
CA HIS A 50 10.36 10.87 -13.11
C HIS A 50 9.20 10.00 -12.61
N CYS A 51 8.98 9.92 -11.29
CA CYS A 51 7.91 9.07 -10.72
C CYS A 51 6.65 9.85 -10.31
N ARG A 52 6.65 11.19 -10.43
CA ARG A 52 5.53 12.09 -10.05
C ARG A 52 5.09 11.88 -8.59
N LEU A 53 6.04 11.62 -7.69
CA LEU A 53 5.75 11.34 -6.29
C LEU A 53 5.49 12.61 -5.46
N GLY A 54 5.86 13.79 -5.95
CA GLY A 54 5.65 15.06 -5.27
C GLY A 54 6.23 15.06 -3.85
N MET A 55 5.45 15.53 -2.86
CA MET A 55 5.91 15.59 -1.46
C MET A 55 6.21 14.22 -0.84
N ARG A 56 5.67 13.12 -1.40
CA ARG A 56 5.90 11.75 -0.90
C ARG A 56 7.33 11.28 -1.15
N ALA A 57 8.01 11.80 -2.18
CA ALA A 57 9.39 11.45 -2.50
C ALA A 57 10.31 11.65 -1.28
N LYS A 58 10.16 12.77 -0.56
CA LYS A 58 10.91 13.06 0.65
C LYS A 58 10.73 11.99 1.73
N TYR A 59 9.50 11.55 1.95
CA TYR A 59 9.20 10.55 2.99
C TYR A 59 9.70 9.15 2.60
N ILE A 60 9.62 8.80 1.31
CA ILE A 60 10.16 7.54 0.78
C ILE A 60 11.68 7.49 0.97
N ILE A 61 12.41 8.55 0.58
CA ILE A 61 13.86 8.61 0.77
C ILE A 61 14.25 8.61 2.24
N GLN A 62 13.51 9.33 3.10
CA GLN A 62 13.79 9.31 4.54
C GLN A 62 13.60 7.91 5.13
N LEU A 63 12.55 7.20 4.71
CA LEU A 63 12.31 5.82 5.15
C LEU A 63 13.44 4.90 4.69
N ALA A 64 13.82 4.98 3.41
CA ALA A 64 14.92 4.20 2.85
C ALA A 64 16.24 4.45 3.60
N LYS A 65 16.58 5.72 3.89
CA LYS A 65 17.76 6.08 4.69
C LYS A 65 17.71 5.51 6.10
N ASN A 66 16.56 5.56 6.77
CA ASN A 66 16.40 5.00 8.11
C ASN A 66 16.59 3.47 8.12
N VAL A 67 16.19 2.79 7.05
CA VAL A 67 16.41 1.35 6.89
C VAL A 67 17.89 1.05 6.66
N GLU A 68 18.53 1.73 5.71
CA GLU A 68 19.95 1.53 5.40
C GLU A 68 20.88 1.90 6.57
N SER A 69 20.53 2.91 7.36
CA SER A 69 21.30 3.29 8.54
C SER A 69 21.06 2.38 9.76
N GLY A 70 20.14 1.43 9.68
CA GLY A 70 19.74 0.57 10.80
C GLY A 70 18.85 1.26 11.86
N THR A 71 18.49 2.53 11.68
CA THR A 71 17.57 3.26 12.57
C THR A 71 16.18 2.61 12.60
N LEU A 72 15.78 1.99 11.49
CA LEU A 72 14.55 1.24 11.34
C LEU A 72 14.86 -0.15 10.78
N SER A 73 14.66 -1.20 11.58
CA SER A 73 14.77 -2.58 11.11
C SER A 73 13.37 -3.11 10.74
N LEU A 74 13.13 -3.32 9.44
CA LEU A 74 11.86 -3.85 8.93
C LEU A 74 11.63 -5.30 9.39
N GLU A 75 12.66 -6.13 9.36
CA GLU A 75 12.61 -7.52 9.85
C GLU A 75 12.21 -7.58 11.33
N LYS A 76 12.78 -6.70 12.17
CA LYS A 76 12.38 -6.62 13.59
C LYS A 76 10.95 -6.11 13.74
N LEU A 77 10.47 -5.21 12.88
CA LEU A 77 9.07 -4.76 12.93
C LEU A 77 8.13 -5.93 12.63
N GLU A 78 8.40 -6.69 11.57
CA GLU A 78 7.60 -7.83 11.14
C GLU A 78 7.60 -8.95 12.18
N LYS A 79 8.79 -9.36 12.67
CA LYS A 79 8.91 -10.40 13.72
C LYS A 79 8.18 -10.04 15.01
N ASN A 80 8.13 -8.75 15.35
CA ASN A 80 7.43 -8.27 16.54
C ASN A 80 5.95 -8.03 16.31
N CYS A 81 5.42 -8.18 15.09
CA CYS A 81 4.02 -7.93 14.79
C CYS A 81 3.21 -9.22 14.89
N ASN A 82 2.41 -9.34 15.96
CA ASN A 82 1.45 -10.42 16.12
C ASN A 82 0.19 -9.92 16.86
N LEU A 83 -0.78 -10.82 17.03
CA LEU A 83 -2.06 -10.55 17.70
C LEU A 83 -1.92 -9.81 19.04
N TYR A 84 -0.89 -10.11 19.83
CA TYR A 84 -0.71 -9.56 21.17
C TYR A 84 0.18 -8.31 21.21
N SER A 85 0.94 -8.03 20.16
CA SER A 85 1.96 -6.96 20.13
C SER A 85 1.76 -5.93 19.01
N TYR A 86 0.76 -6.08 18.14
CA TYR A 86 0.53 -5.18 17.00
C TYR A 86 0.36 -3.71 17.42
N GLN A 87 -0.10 -3.43 18.64
CA GLN A 87 -0.24 -2.07 19.17
C GLN A 87 1.11 -1.36 19.34
N ASP A 88 2.17 -2.10 19.70
CA ASP A 88 3.53 -1.56 19.79
C ASP A 88 4.09 -1.25 18.42
N VAL A 89 3.84 -2.13 17.44
CA VAL A 89 4.20 -1.92 16.05
C VAL A 89 3.45 -0.72 15.48
N HIS A 90 2.15 -0.61 15.72
CA HIS A 90 1.33 0.55 15.36
C HIS A 90 1.93 1.86 15.90
N ARG A 91 2.30 1.90 17.20
CA ARG A 91 2.92 3.07 17.83
C ARG A 91 4.29 3.43 17.24
N ARG A 92 5.04 2.45 16.73
CA ARG A 92 6.31 2.70 16.03
C ARG A 92 6.04 3.27 14.63
N LEU A 93 5.12 2.68 13.89
CA LEU A 93 4.72 3.13 12.55
C LEU A 93 4.14 4.55 12.58
N SER A 94 3.36 4.91 13.60
CA SER A 94 2.76 6.24 13.74
C SER A 94 3.78 7.37 13.94
N LYS A 95 5.05 7.05 14.25
CA LYS A 95 6.15 8.03 14.31
C LYS A 95 6.77 8.30 12.94
N LEU A 96 6.48 7.49 11.93
CA LEU A 96 7.00 7.64 10.59
C LEU A 96 6.17 8.69 9.81
N LYS A 97 6.85 9.60 9.14
CA LYS A 97 6.17 10.58 8.27
C LYS A 97 5.56 9.88 7.06
N GLY A 98 4.32 10.25 6.72
CA GLY A 98 3.56 9.62 5.64
C GLY A 98 2.75 8.38 6.06
N PHE A 99 2.83 7.97 7.33
CA PHE A 99 2.04 6.86 7.88
C PHE A 99 0.84 7.40 8.66
N GLY A 100 -0.27 7.63 7.94
CA GLY A 100 -1.57 7.92 8.55
C GLY A 100 -2.31 6.64 8.97
N PRO A 101 -3.49 6.76 9.62
CA PRO A 101 -4.26 5.61 10.11
C PRO A 101 -4.49 4.52 9.06
N PHE A 102 -4.88 4.91 7.84
CA PHE A 102 -5.04 3.99 6.71
C PHE A 102 -3.75 3.23 6.39
N SER A 103 -2.64 3.95 6.16
CA SER A 103 -1.36 3.33 5.80
C SER A 103 -0.86 2.37 6.89
N ILE A 104 -1.05 2.73 8.16
CA ILE A 104 -0.65 1.87 9.29
C ILE A 104 -1.49 0.59 9.31
N ALA A 105 -2.81 0.69 9.19
CA ALA A 105 -3.69 -0.48 9.15
C ALA A 105 -3.36 -1.41 7.96
N THR A 106 -3.08 -0.85 6.79
CA THR A 106 -2.65 -1.62 5.61
C THR A 106 -1.32 -2.34 5.86
N VAL A 107 -0.34 -1.66 6.47
CA VAL A 107 0.96 -2.28 6.77
C VAL A 107 0.82 -3.38 7.83
N LEU A 108 0.00 -3.19 8.87
CA LEU A 108 -0.31 -4.23 9.84
C LEU A 108 -0.93 -5.47 9.17
N MET A 109 -1.86 -5.26 8.24
CA MET A 109 -2.47 -6.35 7.46
C MET A 109 -1.43 -7.10 6.61
N CYS A 110 -0.48 -6.38 5.97
CA CYS A 110 0.63 -7.01 5.24
C CYS A 110 1.52 -7.86 6.16
N MET A 111 1.61 -7.53 7.45
CA MET A 111 2.32 -8.32 8.47
C MET A 111 1.44 -9.38 9.15
N GLY A 112 0.24 -9.66 8.62
CA GLY A 112 -0.66 -10.69 9.17
C GLY A 112 -1.46 -10.26 10.41
N CYS A 113 -1.53 -8.97 10.72
CA CYS A 113 -2.32 -8.43 11.83
C CYS A 113 -3.57 -7.71 11.31
N TYR A 114 -4.73 -8.31 11.57
CA TYR A 114 -6.00 -7.96 10.93
C TYR A 114 -6.96 -7.16 11.82
N GLN A 115 -6.50 -6.68 12.98
CA GLN A 115 -7.33 -6.05 14.00
C GLN A 115 -7.78 -4.62 13.64
N LYS A 116 -7.18 -4.03 12.60
CA LYS A 116 -7.43 -2.65 12.17
C LYS A 116 -7.91 -2.63 10.72
N VAL A 117 -9.07 -2.04 10.48
CA VAL A 117 -9.62 -1.87 9.12
C VAL A 117 -8.90 -0.69 8.45
N PRO A 118 -8.32 -0.86 7.25
CA PRO A 118 -7.71 0.24 6.49
C PRO A 118 -8.80 1.13 5.89
N ALA A 119 -9.39 1.98 6.72
CA ALA A 119 -10.56 2.76 6.37
C ALA A 119 -10.23 3.97 5.48
N ASP A 120 -11.01 4.14 4.41
CA ASP A 120 -10.86 5.19 3.40
C ASP A 120 -12.24 5.63 2.82
N SER A 121 -12.23 6.34 1.69
CA SER A 121 -13.47 6.73 1.02
C SER A 121 -14.29 5.54 0.49
N GLU A 122 -13.64 4.46 0.06
CA GLU A 122 -14.35 3.25 -0.38
C GLU A 122 -14.99 2.53 0.79
N THR A 123 -14.32 2.51 1.95
CA THR A 123 -14.88 2.00 3.21
C THR A 123 -16.15 2.76 3.58
N LYS A 124 -16.14 4.09 3.48
CA LYS A 124 -17.31 4.94 3.72
C LYS A 124 -18.45 4.62 2.76
N ARG A 125 -18.16 4.47 1.46
CA ARG A 125 -19.17 4.09 0.46
C ARG A 125 -19.76 2.72 0.78
N HIS A 126 -18.91 1.75 1.09
CA HIS A 126 -19.34 0.39 1.40
C HIS A 126 -20.24 0.36 2.64
N ILE A 127 -19.84 1.02 3.74
CA ILE A 127 -20.66 1.11 4.96
C ILE A 127 -22.02 1.74 4.67
N LYS A 128 -22.07 2.83 3.89
CA LYS A 128 -23.35 3.44 3.50
C LYS A 128 -24.26 2.49 2.71
N GLN A 129 -23.70 1.74 1.77
CA GLN A 129 -24.47 0.89 0.86
C GLN A 129 -24.90 -0.44 1.49
N VAL A 130 -24.05 -1.05 2.31
CA VAL A 130 -24.27 -2.40 2.87
C VAL A 130 -24.92 -2.33 4.25
N TYR A 131 -24.53 -1.36 5.07
CA TYR A 131 -25.02 -1.23 6.45
C TYR A 131 -26.08 -0.13 6.62
N GLY A 132 -26.37 0.67 5.58
CA GLY A 132 -27.39 1.72 5.61
C GLY A 132 -27.06 2.91 6.53
N ILE A 133 -25.80 3.02 6.98
CA ILE A 133 -25.38 4.07 7.92
C ILE A 133 -25.08 5.36 7.15
N SER A 134 -26.10 6.19 6.97
CA SER A 134 -26.03 7.44 6.20
C SER A 134 -25.25 8.56 6.92
N SER A 135 -25.18 8.52 8.25
CA SER A 135 -24.54 9.52 9.12
C SER A 135 -23.02 9.39 9.21
N CYS A 136 -22.42 8.36 8.63
CA CYS A 136 -20.98 8.14 8.67
C CYS A 136 -20.23 9.34 8.06
N LYS A 137 -19.51 10.08 8.92
CA LYS A 137 -18.70 11.24 8.53
C LYS A 137 -17.31 10.77 8.17
N SER A 138 -16.63 11.50 7.29
CA SER A 138 -15.24 11.16 6.94
C SER A 138 -14.30 11.19 8.16
N LEU A 139 -14.66 11.95 9.20
CA LEU A 139 -13.93 12.05 10.46
C LEU A 139 -14.15 10.85 11.40
N THR A 140 -15.23 10.08 11.22
CA THR A 140 -15.61 8.97 12.10
C THR A 140 -15.46 7.61 11.43
N ILE A 141 -15.02 7.57 10.18
CA ILE A 141 -15.03 6.35 9.36
C ILE A 141 -14.18 5.23 9.96
N VAL A 142 -13.09 5.58 10.65
CA VAL A 142 -12.22 4.61 11.31
C VAL A 142 -12.96 3.99 12.49
N GLU A 143 -13.57 4.80 13.34
CA GLU A 143 -14.33 4.35 14.51
C GLU A 143 -15.58 3.56 14.10
N ASP A 144 -16.30 4.03 13.08
CA ASP A 144 -17.49 3.36 12.54
C ASP A 144 -17.12 1.97 11.99
N ALA A 145 -16.05 1.88 11.20
CA ALA A 145 -15.54 0.60 10.71
C ALA A 145 -15.09 -0.31 11.86
N GLU A 146 -14.36 0.22 12.86
CA GLU A 146 -13.94 -0.56 14.01
C GLU A 146 -15.15 -1.14 14.77
N GLN A 147 -16.19 -0.36 15.01
CA GLN A 147 -17.40 -0.82 15.70
C GLN A 147 -18.14 -1.91 14.92
N ILE A 148 -18.33 -1.73 13.61
CA ILE A 148 -19.04 -2.68 12.74
C ILE A 148 -18.31 -4.03 12.72
N TYR A 149 -16.99 -3.99 12.54
CA TYR A 149 -16.20 -5.20 12.34
C TYR A 149 -15.68 -5.81 13.65
N MET A 150 -15.81 -5.16 14.80
CA MET A 150 -15.32 -5.65 16.11
C MET A 150 -15.79 -7.07 16.44
N LYS A 151 -17.02 -7.44 16.05
CA LYS A 151 -17.57 -8.80 16.23
C LYS A 151 -16.76 -9.91 15.56
N TYR A 152 -15.90 -9.56 14.61
CA TYR A 152 -15.04 -10.49 13.87
C TYR A 152 -13.60 -10.53 14.40
N ALA A 153 -13.35 -10.02 15.60
CA ALA A 153 -12.01 -10.08 16.20
C ALA A 153 -11.45 -11.53 16.22
N PRO A 154 -10.18 -11.73 15.87
CA PRO A 154 -9.16 -10.74 15.49
C PRO A 154 -9.00 -10.50 13.97
N PHE A 155 -9.99 -10.86 13.16
CA PHE A 155 -9.92 -10.88 11.69
C PHE A 155 -10.69 -9.74 10.99
N GLN A 156 -10.85 -8.60 11.67
CA GLN A 156 -11.70 -7.49 11.23
C GLN A 156 -11.39 -7.01 9.80
N SER A 157 -10.12 -6.79 9.48
CA SER A 157 -9.71 -6.29 8.16
C SER A 157 -9.93 -7.32 7.05
N ILE A 158 -9.75 -8.62 7.33
CA ILE A 158 -10.02 -9.68 6.35
C ILE A 158 -11.50 -9.71 6.02
N VAL A 159 -12.37 -9.69 7.04
CA VAL A 159 -13.81 -9.72 6.81
C VAL A 159 -14.27 -8.47 6.06
N PHE A 160 -13.72 -7.30 6.38
CA PHE A 160 -13.96 -6.08 5.60
C PHE A 160 -13.61 -6.26 4.12
N TRP A 161 -12.41 -6.73 3.80
CA TRP A 161 -12.00 -6.93 2.40
C TRP A 161 -12.85 -7.98 1.69
N PHE A 162 -13.27 -9.03 2.40
CA PHE A 162 -14.14 -10.07 1.86
C PHE A 162 -15.55 -9.54 1.57
N GLU A 163 -16.17 -8.78 2.49
CA GLU A 163 -17.47 -8.14 2.25
C GLU A 163 -17.38 -7.10 1.14
N LEU A 164 -16.28 -6.34 1.08
CA LEU A 164 -16.04 -5.39 -0.01
C LEU A 164 -15.97 -6.13 -1.35
N LEU A 165 -15.17 -7.19 -1.46
CA LEU A 165 -15.07 -8.03 -2.66
C LEU A 165 -16.44 -8.57 -3.08
N GLN A 166 -17.18 -9.20 -2.15
CA GLN A 166 -18.52 -9.71 -2.44
C GLN A 166 -19.47 -8.61 -2.93
N SER A 167 -19.37 -7.39 -2.37
CA SER A 167 -20.20 -6.27 -2.78
C SER A 167 -19.92 -5.81 -4.22
N TYR A 168 -18.68 -5.95 -4.68
CA TYR A 168 -18.31 -5.72 -6.08
C TYR A 168 -18.76 -6.88 -6.95
N GLU A 169 -18.51 -8.13 -6.53
CA GLU A 169 -18.88 -9.30 -7.34
C GLU A 169 -20.38 -9.44 -7.55
N LYS A 170 -21.19 -9.05 -6.56
CA LYS A 170 -22.65 -8.97 -6.71
C LYS A 170 -23.09 -8.01 -7.81
N LYS A 171 -22.31 -6.96 -8.08
CA LYS A 171 -22.65 -5.92 -9.06
C LYS A 171 -22.08 -6.21 -10.44
N TYR A 172 -20.89 -6.80 -10.50
CA TYR A 172 -20.11 -6.87 -11.74
C TYR A 172 -19.80 -8.31 -12.17
N GLY A 173 -20.27 -9.32 -11.43
CA GLY A 173 -19.83 -10.70 -11.61
C GLY A 173 -18.48 -10.94 -10.95
N LYS A 174 -17.96 -12.17 -11.07
CA LYS A 174 -16.67 -12.54 -10.46
C LYS A 174 -15.55 -11.67 -10.99
N LEU A 175 -14.81 -11.01 -10.09
CA LEU A 175 -13.73 -10.11 -10.50
C LEU A 175 -12.55 -10.87 -11.09
N SER A 176 -12.38 -12.15 -10.76
CA SER A 176 -11.36 -13.02 -11.36
C SER A 176 -11.63 -13.40 -12.82
N GLU A 177 -12.86 -13.21 -13.30
CA GLU A 177 -13.27 -13.50 -14.68
C GLU A 177 -13.37 -12.20 -15.51
N LEU A 178 -12.97 -11.06 -14.94
CA LEU A 178 -13.06 -9.75 -15.57
C LEU A 178 -11.90 -9.54 -16.55
N ASP A 179 -12.24 -9.12 -17.78
CA ASP A 179 -11.24 -8.74 -18.77
C ASP A 179 -10.45 -7.49 -18.34
N GLU A 180 -9.13 -7.48 -18.55
CA GLU A 180 -8.24 -6.39 -18.16
C GLU A 180 -8.67 -5.02 -18.71
N SER A 181 -9.24 -4.99 -19.91
CA SER A 181 -9.77 -3.76 -20.53
C SER A 181 -10.90 -3.14 -19.71
N ASN A 182 -11.59 -3.92 -18.87
CA ASN A 182 -12.72 -3.49 -18.06
C ASN A 182 -12.34 -3.10 -16.62
N TYR A 183 -11.09 -3.27 -16.18
CA TYR A 183 -10.68 -2.94 -14.79
C TYR A 183 -11.01 -1.49 -14.41
N HIS A 184 -10.86 -0.55 -15.35
CA HIS A 184 -11.14 0.87 -15.13
C HIS A 184 -12.64 1.19 -14.92
N THR A 185 -13.54 0.24 -15.18
CA THR A 185 -14.99 0.40 -15.01
C THR A 185 -15.45 0.04 -13.60
N ILE A 186 -14.65 -0.72 -12.86
CA ILE A 186 -14.97 -1.25 -11.53
C ILE A 186 -14.41 -0.30 -10.47
N THR A 187 -15.07 0.84 -10.29
CA THR A 187 -14.64 1.85 -9.31
C THR A 187 -15.82 2.31 -8.44
N GLY A 188 -15.53 2.73 -7.22
CA GLY A 188 -16.56 3.38 -6.37
C GLY A 188 -16.95 4.78 -6.83
N SER A 189 -16.19 5.37 -7.78
CA SER A 189 -16.34 6.76 -8.23
C SER A 189 -17.53 7.01 -9.16
N ARG A 190 -18.08 5.97 -9.78
CA ARG A 190 -19.22 6.09 -10.72
C ARG A 190 -20.60 6.01 -10.04
N ILE A 191 -20.65 6.04 -8.71
CA ILE A 191 -21.87 5.77 -7.92
C ILE A 191 -22.16 6.93 -6.93
N LEU A 192 -22.18 8.16 -7.45
CA LEU A 192 -22.78 9.32 -6.78
C LEU A 192 -24.11 9.66 -7.43
#